data_AF-A0AAN7S8U4-F1
#
_entry.id   AF-A0AAN7S8U4-F1
#
_cell.length_a   1.000
_cell.length_b   1.000
_cell.length_c   1.000
_cell.angle_alpha   90.00
_cell.angle_beta   90.00
_cell.angle_gamma   90.00
#
_symmetry.space_group_name_H-M   'P 1'
#
loop_
_entity.id
_entity.type
_entity.pdbx_description
1 polymer ?
#
loop_
_entity_poly.entity_id
_entity_poly.type
_entity_poly.pdbx_seq_one_letter_code
_entity_poly.pdbx_strand_id
1 'polypeptide(L)'
;MRELSRLLISFRKVTNNNDVSFKDMLHPKHFDNVLFAARNIVGFDAEKKTFKSPSLAMHLGTSLKLVCEELVHLILKEKIGFRSSSVKHKKDWLENINYFKQLIKNRWNIELSSIANKDLNEKRWKKPLIVPLVSDVKKFRDQTLKLAQDYGRQIVQNEDNIKIFKLFVQSTLALLIIFNRRRIGDIQYLKIKDYLDEHKTNFKDFESVLTEGEKQLTRKYKRVLNSGKGSRAVVILIPEIIQSFINIIITYRNKYISTDNDYLFALPGSSIKWGKGDVALRTFSKMCNLENPQSITSNNDDEDNVRLVNVPKTITKKTLKKRKGWSKDNLSLLNKEFSKHIKNHTYPSTIEIRRFIKEYKINRTEAVVRSKIQHLLKQSI
;
A
#
# COMPACT_ATOMS: atom_id res chain seq x y z
N MET A 1 9.66 11.94 15.14
CA MET A 1 10.65 12.46 16.11
C MET A 1 12.09 12.36 15.61
N ARG A 2 12.69 11.18 15.44
CA ARG A 2 14.11 11.04 15.01
C ARG A 2 14.47 11.83 13.75
N GLU A 3 13.61 11.80 12.73
CA GLU A 3 13.81 12.54 11.46
C GLU A 3 13.80 14.06 11.66
N LEU A 4 12.87 14.57 12.47
CA LEU A 4 12.75 15.98 12.78
C LEU A 4 13.93 16.47 13.64
N SER A 5 14.43 15.63 14.55
CA SER A 5 15.65 15.94 15.31
C SER A 5 16.87 16.06 14.40
N ARG A 6 17.02 15.16 13.41
CA ARG A 6 18.09 15.27 12.40
C ARG A 6 17.96 16.55 11.57
N LEU A 7 16.73 16.94 11.23
CA LEU A 7 16.45 18.20 10.54
C LEU A 7 16.88 19.41 11.38
N LEU A 8 16.52 19.44 12.66
CA LEU A 8 16.94 20.52 13.56
C LEU A 8 18.47 20.61 13.68
N ILE A 9 19.15 19.48 13.85
CA ILE A 9 20.63 19.44 13.91
C ILE A 9 21.21 19.98 12.60
N SER A 10 20.69 19.56 11.45
CA SER A 10 21.14 20.07 10.16
C SER A 10 20.84 21.56 10.00
N PHE A 11 19.70 22.03 10.48
CA PHE A 11 19.31 23.43 10.43
C PHE A 11 20.28 24.31 11.23
N ARG A 12 20.59 23.90 12.48
CA ARG A 12 21.54 24.60 13.35
C ARG A 12 22.93 24.73 12.72
N LYS A 13 23.37 23.70 11.99
CA LYS A 13 24.63 23.74 11.21
C LYS A 13 24.58 24.69 10.02
N VAL A 14 23.42 24.82 9.38
CA VAL A 14 23.24 25.72 8.22
C VAL A 14 23.19 27.18 8.66
N THR A 15 22.57 27.46 9.82
CA THR A 15 22.42 28.81 10.35
C THR A 15 23.54 29.22 11.30
N ASN A 16 24.53 28.35 11.55
CA ASN A 16 25.58 28.52 12.56
C ASN A 16 25.04 28.93 13.94
N ASN A 17 23.83 28.47 14.30
CA ASN A 17 23.18 28.82 15.55
C ASN A 17 22.68 27.55 16.25
N ASN A 18 23.39 27.16 17.32
CA ASN A 18 23.10 25.94 18.06
C ASN A 18 21.93 26.07 19.06
N ASP A 19 21.56 27.30 19.41
CA ASP A 19 20.56 27.59 20.44
C ASP A 19 19.13 27.67 19.89
N VAL A 20 18.97 27.63 18.56
CA VAL A 20 17.64 27.67 17.92
C VAL A 20 16.81 26.48 18.38
N SER A 21 15.66 26.76 18.97
CA SER A 21 14.70 25.74 19.36
C SER A 21 13.84 25.31 18.17
N PHE A 22 13.21 24.14 18.26
CA PHE A 22 12.39 23.62 17.15
C PHE A 22 11.22 24.55 16.81
N LYS A 23 10.63 25.24 17.80
CA LYS A 23 9.54 26.20 17.56
C LYS A 23 10.00 27.41 16.74
N ASP A 24 11.22 27.89 16.99
CA ASP A 24 11.75 29.08 16.34
C ASP A 24 12.15 28.78 14.88
N MET A 25 12.58 27.54 14.62
CA MET A 25 12.84 27.04 13.26
C MET A 25 11.61 27.14 12.33
N LEU A 26 10.38 27.09 12.88
CA LEU A 26 9.13 27.10 12.12
C LEU A 26 8.61 28.51 11.80
N HIS A 27 9.53 29.48 11.71
CA HIS A 27 9.23 30.81 11.21
C HIS A 27 9.28 30.83 9.67
N PRO A 28 8.36 31.51 8.97
CA PRO A 28 8.39 31.68 7.51
C PRO A 28 9.74 32.11 6.92
N LYS A 29 10.45 33.02 7.61
CA LYS A 29 11.79 33.52 7.23
C LYS A 29 12.87 32.42 7.17
N HIS A 30 12.65 31.31 7.85
CA HIS A 30 13.58 30.19 7.90
C HIS A 30 13.25 29.07 6.91
N PHE A 31 12.20 29.23 6.09
CA PHE A 31 11.77 28.19 5.16
C PHE A 31 12.89 27.72 4.24
N ASP A 32 13.66 28.63 3.64
CA ASP A 32 14.75 28.27 2.73
C ASP A 32 15.90 27.55 3.46
N ASN A 33 16.22 27.99 4.68
CA ASN A 33 17.20 27.32 5.53
C ASN A 33 16.74 25.91 5.94
N VAL A 34 15.45 25.74 6.22
CA VAL A 34 14.85 24.42 6.50
C VAL A 34 14.89 23.53 5.27
N LEU A 35 14.60 24.09 4.08
CA LEU A 35 14.67 23.36 2.82
C LEU A 35 16.11 22.92 2.51
N PHE A 36 17.08 23.81 2.70
CA PHE A 36 18.50 23.49 2.51
C PHE A 36 18.98 22.44 3.50
N ALA A 37 18.62 22.59 4.79
CA ALA A 37 18.88 21.57 5.80
C ALA A 37 18.26 20.22 5.41
N ALA A 38 17.02 20.21 4.93
CA ALA A 38 16.34 19.01 4.45
C ALA A 38 17.08 18.35 3.29
N ARG A 39 17.54 19.13 2.29
CA ARG A 39 18.36 18.67 1.16
C ARG A 39 19.65 17.96 1.63
N ASN A 40 20.31 18.47 2.66
CA ASN A 40 21.52 17.86 3.22
C ASN A 40 21.24 16.49 3.86
N ILE A 41 20.19 16.37 4.68
CA ILE A 41 19.87 15.10 5.37
C ILE A 41 19.42 14.00 4.39
N VAL A 42 18.71 14.38 3.33
CA VAL A 42 18.23 13.43 2.32
C VAL A 42 19.33 13.07 1.31
N GLY A 43 20.47 13.76 1.36
CA GLY A 43 21.59 13.61 0.44
C GLY A 43 21.17 13.96 -0.98
N PHE A 44 20.60 15.15 -1.18
CA PHE A 44 20.21 15.64 -2.49
C PHE A 44 21.44 16.09 -3.29
N ASP A 45 21.60 15.50 -4.48
CA ASP A 45 22.59 15.88 -5.48
C ASP A 45 21.92 16.80 -6.51
N ALA A 46 22.35 18.06 -6.56
CA ALA A 46 21.76 19.09 -7.42
C ALA A 46 22.05 18.87 -8.91
N GLU A 47 23.21 18.30 -9.25
CA GLU A 47 23.61 18.05 -10.64
C GLU A 47 22.80 16.88 -11.22
N LYS A 48 22.74 15.78 -10.47
CA LYS A 48 22.06 14.55 -10.91
C LYS A 48 20.57 14.57 -10.61
N LYS A 49 20.09 15.51 -9.79
CA LYS A 49 18.72 15.56 -9.23
C LYS A 49 18.31 14.25 -8.55
N THR A 50 19.26 13.63 -7.83
CA THR A 50 19.05 12.35 -7.14
C THR A 50 19.16 12.49 -5.63
N PHE A 51 18.63 11.51 -4.90
CA PHE A 51 18.59 11.51 -3.45
C PHE A 51 19.22 10.24 -2.88
N LYS A 52 20.01 10.34 -1.82
CA LYS A 52 20.43 9.15 -1.05
C LYS A 52 19.20 8.48 -0.40
N SER A 53 18.28 9.27 0.12
CA SER A 53 17.07 8.80 0.80
C SER A 53 15.81 9.52 0.28
N PRO A 54 15.29 9.16 -0.92
CA PRO A 54 14.16 9.87 -1.52
C PRO A 54 12.87 9.78 -0.68
N SER A 55 12.60 8.64 -0.03
CA SER A 55 11.41 8.48 0.82
C SER A 55 11.41 9.47 2.00
N LEU A 56 12.58 9.73 2.59
CA LEU A 56 12.72 10.68 3.69
C LEU A 56 12.31 12.10 3.26
N ALA A 57 12.69 12.52 2.05
CA ALA A 57 12.30 13.81 1.50
C ALA A 57 10.77 14.01 1.43
N MET A 58 10.04 12.95 1.07
CA MET A 58 8.57 12.97 1.04
C MET A 58 7.97 13.00 2.46
N HIS A 59 8.53 12.21 3.38
CA HIS A 59 8.03 12.11 4.75
C HIS A 59 8.29 13.38 5.58
N LEU A 60 9.39 14.09 5.34
CA LEU A 60 9.72 15.32 6.07
C LEU A 60 8.66 16.41 5.89
N GLY A 61 8.17 16.65 4.67
CA GLY A 61 7.13 17.64 4.43
C GLY A 61 5.81 17.29 5.13
N THR A 62 5.44 16.00 5.13
CA THR A 62 4.26 15.52 5.86
C THR A 62 4.43 15.69 7.36
N SER A 63 5.60 15.32 7.89
CA SER A 63 5.92 15.42 9.32
C SER A 63 5.95 16.86 9.80
N LEU A 64 6.56 17.78 9.03
CA LEU A 64 6.59 19.20 9.35
C LEU A 64 5.17 19.81 9.39
N LYS A 65 4.30 19.44 8.44
CA LYS A 65 2.90 19.88 8.45
C LYS A 65 2.18 19.43 9.73
N LEU A 66 2.36 18.17 10.13
CA LEU A 66 1.76 17.63 11.36
C LEU A 66 2.28 18.35 12.61
N VAL A 67 3.57 18.69 12.65
CA VAL A 67 4.13 19.45 13.78
C VAL A 67 3.58 20.87 13.84
N CYS A 68 3.41 21.55 12.70
CA CYS A 68 2.75 22.85 12.68
C CYS A 68 1.32 22.77 13.23
N GLU A 69 0.56 21.73 12.85
CA GLU A 69 -0.80 21.49 13.36
C GLU A 69 -0.80 21.24 14.89
N GLU A 70 0.12 20.41 15.37
CA GLU A 70 0.22 20.12 16.80
C GLU A 70 0.65 21.36 17.60
N LEU A 71 1.61 22.15 17.11
CA LEU A 71 2.04 23.38 17.78
C LEU A 71 0.91 24.41 17.87
N VAL A 72 0.13 24.60 16.81
CA VAL A 72 -1.07 25.44 16.85
C VAL A 72 -2.02 24.96 17.94
N HIS A 73 -2.29 23.65 17.99
CA HIS A 73 -3.15 23.06 19.01
C HIS A 73 -2.61 23.26 20.44
N LEU A 74 -1.30 23.08 20.67
CA LEU A 74 -0.65 23.28 21.96
C LEU A 74 -0.70 24.75 22.43
N ILE A 75 -0.51 25.70 21.51
CA ILE A 75 -0.60 27.14 21.78
C ILE A 75 -2.04 27.54 22.12
N LEU A 76 -3.02 27.02 21.39
CA LEU A 76 -4.44 27.31 21.64
C LEU A 76 -4.92 26.74 22.97
N LYS A 77 -4.45 25.55 23.36
CA LYS A 77 -4.77 24.92 24.65
C LYS A 77 -3.94 25.41 25.84
N GLU A 78 -3.00 26.34 25.61
CA GLU A 78 -2.16 26.94 26.67
C GLU A 78 -1.46 25.89 27.55
N LYS A 79 -1.01 24.81 26.92
CA LYS A 79 -0.25 23.74 27.58
C LYS A 79 1.06 24.30 28.15
N ILE A 80 1.55 23.69 29.24
CA ILE A 80 2.79 24.09 29.92
C ILE A 80 3.93 24.15 28.90
N GLY A 81 4.66 25.28 28.85
CA GLY A 81 5.72 25.53 27.87
C GLY A 81 5.29 26.23 26.57
N PHE A 82 3.98 26.37 26.32
CA PHE A 82 3.41 27.04 25.13
C PHE A 82 2.46 28.20 25.49
N ARG A 83 2.55 28.68 26.73
CA ARG A 83 1.81 29.85 27.21
C ARG A 83 2.51 31.13 26.76
N SER A 84 1.71 32.12 26.37
CA SER A 84 2.19 33.46 26.02
C SER A 84 1.54 34.47 26.94
N SER A 85 2.34 35.25 27.66
CA SER A 85 1.84 36.29 28.58
C SER A 85 1.15 37.45 27.86
N SER A 86 1.43 37.62 26.56
CA SER A 86 0.85 38.66 25.72
C SER A 86 -0.03 38.05 24.62
N VAL A 87 -1.25 38.60 24.48
CA VAL A 87 -2.22 38.26 23.42
C VAL A 87 -1.64 38.56 22.04
N LYS A 88 -0.89 39.66 21.89
CA LYS A 88 -0.26 40.06 20.62
C LYS A 88 0.81 39.04 20.19
N HIS A 89 1.67 38.62 21.13
CA HIS A 89 2.70 37.62 20.87
C HIS A 89 2.11 36.24 20.54
N LYS A 90 1.01 35.84 21.22
CA LYS A 90 0.29 34.61 20.90
C LYS A 90 -0.24 34.63 19.47
N LYS A 91 -0.84 35.75 19.05
CA LYS A 91 -1.39 35.92 17.70
C LYS A 91 -0.29 35.87 16.63
N ASP A 92 0.79 36.60 16.83
CA ASP A 92 1.94 36.61 15.90
C ASP A 92 2.57 35.21 15.77
N TRP A 93 2.73 34.49 16.88
CA TRP A 93 3.26 33.13 16.86
C TRP A 93 2.37 32.16 16.06
N LEU A 94 1.05 32.24 16.26
CA LEU A 94 0.09 31.44 15.51
C LEU A 94 0.09 31.79 14.01
N GLU A 95 0.16 33.07 13.67
CA GLU A 95 0.25 33.52 12.27
C GLU A 95 1.52 33.00 11.60
N ASN A 96 2.67 33.12 12.26
CA ASN A 96 3.95 32.62 11.75
C ASN A 96 3.91 31.11 11.47
N ILE A 97 3.41 30.29 12.40
CA ILE A 97 3.30 28.84 12.18
C ILE A 97 2.35 28.53 11.02
N ASN A 98 1.23 29.25 10.90
CA ASN A 98 0.27 29.05 9.82
C ASN A 98 0.85 29.42 8.45
N TYR A 99 1.58 30.54 8.35
CA TYR A 99 2.28 30.91 7.13
C TYR A 99 3.36 29.88 6.77
N PHE A 100 4.13 29.38 7.74
CA PHE A 100 5.13 28.33 7.49
C PHE A 100 4.48 27.04 6.99
N LYS A 101 3.36 26.63 7.60
CA LYS A 101 2.56 25.49 7.15
C LYS A 101 2.07 25.67 5.71
N GLN A 102 1.63 26.87 5.33
CA GLN A 102 1.23 27.18 3.95
C GLN A 102 2.42 27.08 2.99
N LEU A 103 3.59 27.56 3.37
CA LEU A 103 4.81 27.40 2.57
C LEU A 103 5.15 25.93 2.32
N ILE A 104 5.08 25.08 3.36
CA ILE A 104 5.26 23.63 3.19
C ILE A 104 4.24 23.06 2.20
N LYS A 105 2.96 23.40 2.37
CA LYS A 105 1.89 22.88 1.50
C LYS A 105 2.10 23.27 0.03
N ASN A 106 2.53 24.50 -0.22
CA ASN A 106 2.59 25.06 -1.57
C ASN A 106 3.92 24.77 -2.27
N ARG A 107 5.04 24.78 -1.53
CA ARG A 107 6.40 24.73 -2.11
C ARG A 107 7.09 23.39 -1.93
N TRP A 108 6.87 22.67 -0.83
CA TRP A 108 7.63 21.46 -0.53
C TRP A 108 7.52 20.38 -1.62
N ASN A 109 6.34 20.26 -2.23
CA ASN A 109 6.14 19.29 -3.32
C ASN A 109 6.98 19.62 -4.55
N ILE A 110 7.05 20.90 -4.91
CA ILE A 110 7.78 21.37 -6.10
C ILE A 110 9.29 21.28 -5.84
N GLU A 111 9.73 21.73 -4.67
CA GLU A 111 11.14 21.86 -4.31
C GLU A 111 11.84 20.54 -3.97
N LEU A 112 11.08 19.54 -3.50
CA LEU A 112 11.65 18.31 -2.96
C LEU A 112 10.85 17.05 -3.30
N SER A 113 9.56 16.96 -2.94
CA SER A 113 8.84 15.68 -3.01
C SER A 113 8.63 15.16 -4.42
N SER A 114 8.37 16.02 -5.41
CA SER A 114 8.15 15.60 -6.80
C SER A 114 9.40 14.99 -7.40
N ILE A 115 10.55 15.64 -7.18
CA ILE A 115 11.86 15.17 -7.67
C ILE A 115 12.24 13.87 -6.93
N ALA A 116 12.04 13.82 -5.62
CA ALA A 116 12.30 12.62 -4.83
C ALA A 116 11.43 11.44 -5.26
N ASN A 117 10.14 11.66 -5.56
CA ASN A 117 9.25 10.62 -6.06
C ASN A 117 9.68 10.13 -7.46
N LYS A 118 10.12 11.03 -8.34
CA LYS A 118 10.68 10.67 -9.64
C LYS A 118 11.92 9.78 -9.48
N ASP A 119 12.91 10.21 -8.70
CA ASP A 119 14.13 9.45 -8.43
C ASP A 119 13.84 8.10 -7.76
N LEU A 120 12.88 8.05 -6.83
CA LEU A 120 12.42 6.81 -6.20
C LEU A 120 11.85 5.83 -7.23
N ASN A 121 10.97 6.29 -8.13
CA ASN A 121 10.37 5.43 -9.13
C ASN A 121 11.40 4.96 -10.17
N GLU A 122 12.30 5.83 -10.61
CA GLU A 122 13.39 5.46 -11.53
C GLU A 122 14.32 4.42 -10.89
N LYS A 123 14.69 4.60 -9.61
CA LYS A 123 15.46 3.60 -8.84
C LYS A 123 14.72 2.29 -8.69
N ARG A 124 13.39 2.31 -8.56
CA ARG A 124 12.57 1.09 -8.53
C ARG A 124 12.57 0.38 -9.88
N TRP A 125 12.46 1.10 -10.99
CA TRP A 125 12.46 0.51 -12.33
C TRP A 125 13.81 -0.07 -12.74
N LYS A 126 14.91 0.55 -12.29
CA LYS A 126 16.29 0.07 -12.54
C LYS A 126 16.63 -1.18 -11.74
N LYS A 127 15.90 -1.50 -10.67
CA LYS A 127 16.10 -2.74 -9.91
C LYS A 127 15.53 -3.91 -10.71
N PRO A 128 16.30 -4.97 -10.96
CA PRO A 128 15.77 -6.15 -11.63
C PRO A 128 14.63 -6.72 -10.80
N LEU A 129 13.49 -6.98 -11.45
CA LEU A 129 12.36 -7.64 -10.82
C LEU A 129 12.76 -9.10 -10.58
N ILE A 130 13.04 -9.44 -9.32
CA ILE A 130 13.34 -10.82 -8.94
C ILE A 130 12.02 -11.58 -8.87
N VAL A 131 11.64 -12.24 -9.96
CA VAL A 131 10.48 -13.12 -10.01
C VAL A 131 10.94 -14.57 -9.83
N PRO A 132 10.28 -15.37 -8.96
CA PRO A 132 10.58 -16.78 -8.85
C PRO A 132 10.36 -17.53 -10.16
N LEU A 133 11.32 -18.38 -10.54
CA LEU A 133 11.14 -19.30 -11.66
C LEU A 133 10.02 -20.29 -11.34
N VAL A 134 9.17 -20.60 -12.33
CA VAL A 134 8.07 -21.56 -12.13
C VAL A 134 8.60 -22.95 -11.76
N SER A 135 9.75 -23.33 -12.33
CA SER A 135 10.49 -24.55 -11.98
C SER A 135 10.88 -24.57 -10.51
N ASP A 136 11.50 -23.50 -10.01
CA ASP A 136 11.90 -23.38 -8.60
C ASP A 136 10.70 -23.41 -7.65
N VAL A 137 9.60 -22.73 -7.99
CA VAL A 137 8.39 -22.74 -7.15
C VAL A 137 7.79 -24.15 -7.07
N LYS A 138 7.73 -24.87 -8.20
CA LYS A 138 7.26 -26.27 -8.24
C LYS A 138 8.19 -27.16 -7.43
N LYS A 139 9.50 -27.10 -7.69
CA LYS A 139 10.52 -27.88 -6.99
C LYS A 139 10.46 -27.65 -5.47
N PHE A 140 10.42 -26.39 -5.05
CA PHE A 140 10.29 -26.02 -3.64
C PHE A 140 9.01 -26.61 -3.04
N ARG A 141 7.86 -26.42 -3.70
CA ARG A 141 6.57 -26.94 -3.22
C ARG A 141 6.62 -28.45 -3.05
N ASP A 142 7.03 -29.17 -4.09
CA ASP A 142 6.94 -30.62 -4.13
C ASP A 142 7.91 -31.28 -3.15
N GLN A 143 9.14 -30.76 -3.04
CA GLN A 143 10.12 -31.26 -2.08
C GLN A 143 9.74 -30.90 -0.64
N THR A 144 9.31 -29.66 -0.38
CA THR A 144 8.86 -29.27 0.96
C THR A 144 7.61 -30.04 1.38
N LEU A 145 6.72 -30.37 0.44
CA LEU A 145 5.54 -31.19 0.70
C LEU A 145 5.93 -32.62 1.12
N LYS A 146 6.87 -33.25 0.41
CA LYS A 146 7.39 -34.58 0.78
C LYS A 146 8.02 -34.56 2.18
N LEU A 147 8.88 -33.58 2.47
CA LEU A 147 9.48 -33.41 3.79
C LEU A 147 8.41 -33.21 4.89
N ALA A 148 7.40 -32.38 4.64
CA ALA A 148 6.30 -32.17 5.58
C ALA A 148 5.53 -33.46 5.86
N GLN A 149 5.26 -34.28 4.83
CA GLN A 149 4.62 -35.58 5.00
C GLN A 149 5.47 -36.54 5.83
N ASP A 150 6.79 -36.58 5.59
CA ASP A 150 7.72 -37.43 6.34
C ASP A 150 7.79 -37.03 7.82
N TYR A 151 7.92 -35.73 8.11
CA TYR A 151 7.89 -35.25 9.49
C TYR A 151 6.54 -35.49 10.17
N GLY A 152 5.42 -35.31 9.44
CA GLY A 152 4.09 -35.60 9.95
C GLY A 152 3.92 -37.08 10.32
N ARG A 153 4.44 -38.00 9.50
CA ARG A 153 4.45 -39.44 9.78
C ARG A 153 5.25 -39.77 11.04
N GLN A 154 6.46 -39.25 11.16
CA GLN A 154 7.31 -39.45 12.35
C GLN A 154 6.62 -38.96 13.63
N ILE A 155 5.88 -37.84 13.56
CA ILE A 155 5.11 -37.32 14.70
C ILE A 155 3.98 -38.24 15.11
N VAL A 156 3.23 -38.76 14.15
CA VAL A 156 2.13 -39.69 14.44
C VAL A 156 2.64 -41.04 14.97
N GLN A 157 3.82 -41.48 14.53
CA GLN A 157 4.47 -42.72 14.97
C GLN A 157 5.18 -42.62 16.34
N ASN A 158 5.11 -41.46 17.02
CA ASN A 158 5.85 -41.16 18.26
C ASN A 158 7.38 -41.26 18.14
N GLU A 159 7.92 -41.15 16.92
CA GLU A 159 9.35 -40.97 16.66
C GLU A 159 9.74 -39.48 16.67
N ASP A 160 8.92 -38.65 17.31
CA ASP A 160 9.07 -37.20 17.33
C ASP A 160 10.14 -36.72 18.30
N ASN A 161 10.80 -35.66 17.89
CA ASN A 161 11.65 -34.86 18.76
C ASN A 161 11.38 -33.38 18.52
N ILE A 162 11.94 -32.54 19.40
CA ILE A 162 11.81 -31.07 19.33
C ILE A 162 12.23 -30.52 17.95
N LYS A 163 13.24 -31.12 17.32
CA LYS A 163 13.75 -30.70 16.00
C LYS A 163 12.77 -31.06 14.89
N ILE A 164 12.20 -32.26 14.88
CA ILE A 164 11.22 -32.75 13.91
C ILE A 164 9.96 -31.89 14.00
N PHE A 165 9.43 -31.65 15.21
CA PHE A 165 8.27 -30.78 15.40
C PHE A 165 8.53 -29.36 14.88
N LYS A 166 9.70 -28.80 15.19
CA LYS A 166 10.11 -27.49 14.68
C LYS A 166 10.16 -27.45 13.16
N LEU A 167 10.76 -28.46 12.51
CA LEU A 167 10.85 -28.55 11.05
C LEU A 167 9.47 -28.73 10.41
N PHE A 168 8.58 -29.50 11.03
CA PHE A 168 7.21 -29.71 10.57
C PHE A 168 6.37 -28.42 10.62
N VAL A 169 6.48 -27.65 11.70
CA VAL A 169 5.83 -26.33 11.79
C VAL A 169 6.38 -25.38 10.74
N GLN A 170 7.71 -25.36 10.54
CA GLN A 170 8.33 -24.49 9.53
C GLN A 170 7.98 -24.90 8.09
N SER A 171 7.93 -26.20 7.76
CA SER A 171 7.57 -26.66 6.42
C SER A 171 6.11 -26.30 6.11
N THR A 172 5.22 -26.51 7.07
CA THR A 172 3.80 -26.16 6.95
C THR A 172 3.60 -24.66 6.76
N LEU A 173 4.32 -23.83 7.54
CA LEU A 173 4.32 -22.38 7.38
C LEU A 173 4.82 -21.96 5.99
N ALA A 174 5.94 -22.53 5.52
CA ALA A 174 6.52 -22.21 4.21
C ALA A 174 5.59 -22.59 3.05
N LEU A 175 4.98 -23.79 3.11
CA LEU A 175 3.99 -24.24 2.12
C LEU A 175 2.78 -23.30 2.06
N LEU A 176 2.26 -22.87 3.22
CA LEU A 176 1.11 -21.99 3.27
C LEU A 176 1.44 -20.57 2.74
N ILE A 177 2.65 -20.07 2.99
CA ILE A 177 3.15 -18.80 2.45
C ILE A 177 3.22 -18.84 0.92
N ILE A 178 3.85 -19.88 0.36
CA ILE A 178 3.98 -20.03 -1.09
C ILE A 178 2.62 -20.23 -1.75
N PHE A 179 1.73 -21.01 -1.13
CA PHE A 179 0.39 -21.27 -1.66
C PHE A 179 -0.45 -20.00 -1.79
N ASN A 180 -0.47 -19.16 -0.76
CA ASN A 180 -1.27 -17.94 -0.76
C ASN A 180 -0.61 -16.79 -1.52
N ARG A 181 0.70 -16.87 -1.81
CA ARG A 181 1.51 -15.76 -2.36
C ARG A 181 1.26 -14.43 -1.64
N ARG A 182 0.98 -14.50 -0.34
CA ARG A 182 0.66 -13.37 0.54
C ARG A 182 1.92 -12.88 1.26
N ARG A 183 1.83 -11.69 1.88
CA ARG A 183 2.89 -11.21 2.76
C ARG A 183 3.08 -12.20 3.89
N ILE A 184 4.33 -12.45 4.26
CA ILE A 184 4.69 -13.38 5.34
C ILE A 184 3.95 -13.03 6.64
N GLY A 185 3.81 -11.73 6.92
CA GLY A 185 3.08 -11.21 8.06
C GLY A 185 1.63 -11.72 8.13
N ASP A 186 0.94 -11.85 7.00
CA ASP A 186 -0.46 -12.25 6.98
C ASP A 186 -0.66 -13.69 7.46
N ILE A 187 0.39 -14.53 7.38
CA ILE A 187 0.31 -15.97 7.67
C ILE A 187 1.02 -16.33 8.97
N GLN A 188 2.19 -15.75 9.24
CA GLN A 188 2.97 -16.08 10.44
C GLN A 188 2.24 -15.69 11.75
N TYR A 189 1.36 -14.69 11.70
CA TYR A 189 0.58 -14.23 12.84
C TYR A 189 -0.77 -14.94 13.01
N LEU A 190 -1.05 -15.98 12.21
CA LEU A 190 -2.29 -16.74 12.30
C LEU A 190 -2.43 -17.37 13.69
N LYS A 191 -3.57 -17.15 14.35
CA LYS A 191 -3.86 -17.72 15.67
C LYS A 191 -4.67 -19.00 15.56
N ILE A 192 -4.57 -19.86 16.57
CA ILE A 192 -5.31 -21.12 16.64
C ILE A 192 -6.81 -20.86 16.66
N LYS A 193 -7.27 -19.90 17.48
CA LYS A 193 -8.68 -19.54 17.58
C LYS A 193 -9.28 -19.13 16.23
N ASP A 194 -8.53 -18.37 15.44
CA ASP A 194 -8.99 -17.87 14.13
C ASP A 194 -9.04 -19.03 13.12
N TYR A 195 -8.12 -20.00 13.23
CA TYR A 195 -8.16 -21.23 12.43
C TYR A 195 -9.31 -22.16 12.82
N LEU A 196 -9.63 -22.29 14.10
CA LEU A 196 -10.70 -23.16 14.61
C LEU A 196 -12.08 -22.54 14.41
N ASP A 197 -12.19 -21.23 14.25
CA ASP A 197 -13.44 -20.55 13.97
C ASP A 197 -14.06 -21.10 12.66
N GLU A 198 -15.16 -21.83 12.81
CA GLU A 198 -15.89 -22.47 11.71
C GLU A 198 -16.95 -21.55 11.10
N HIS A 199 -17.03 -20.27 11.48
CA HIS A 199 -17.89 -19.34 10.78
C HIS A 199 -17.49 -19.30 9.30
N LYS A 200 -18.22 -20.08 8.49
CA LYS A 200 -18.23 -20.07 7.03
C LYS A 200 -18.61 -18.67 6.64
N THR A 201 -17.61 -17.83 6.58
CA THR A 201 -17.79 -16.43 6.32
C THR A 201 -18.40 -16.32 4.94
N ASN A 202 -19.66 -15.86 4.90
CA ASN A 202 -20.43 -15.57 3.70
C ASN A 202 -19.78 -14.41 2.94
N PHE A 203 -18.59 -14.62 2.38
CA PHE A 203 -17.87 -13.63 1.61
C PHE A 203 -18.26 -13.70 0.13
N LYS A 204 -19.51 -13.31 -0.15
CA LYS A 204 -20.00 -13.10 -1.52
C LYS A 204 -19.15 -12.09 -2.30
N ASP A 205 -18.49 -11.16 -1.60
CA ASP A 205 -17.71 -10.08 -2.22
C ASP A 205 -16.48 -10.57 -3.01
N PHE A 206 -15.79 -11.63 -2.55
CA PHE A 206 -14.60 -12.15 -3.25
C PHE A 206 -14.95 -13.08 -4.42
N GLU A 207 -16.09 -13.78 -4.36
CA GLU A 207 -16.55 -14.62 -5.47
C GLU A 207 -16.85 -13.81 -6.73
N SER A 208 -17.12 -12.51 -6.61
CA SER A 208 -17.31 -11.64 -7.78
C SER A 208 -16.04 -11.46 -8.64
N VAL A 209 -14.86 -11.71 -8.07
CA VAL A 209 -13.55 -11.47 -8.72
C VAL A 209 -12.93 -12.75 -9.29
N LEU A 210 -13.38 -13.92 -8.83
CA LEU A 210 -12.85 -15.22 -9.25
C LEU A 210 -13.56 -15.75 -10.50
N THR A 211 -12.80 -16.40 -11.38
CA THR A 211 -13.33 -17.20 -12.49
C THR A 211 -14.09 -18.42 -12.00
N GLU A 212 -14.93 -19.04 -12.83
CA GLU A 212 -15.71 -20.24 -12.43
C GLU A 212 -14.81 -21.43 -12.02
N GLY A 213 -13.68 -21.63 -12.70
CA GLY A 213 -12.70 -22.65 -12.32
C GLY A 213 -12.06 -22.36 -10.96
N GLU A 214 -11.70 -21.11 -10.68
CA GLU A 214 -11.15 -20.70 -9.38
C GLU A 214 -12.19 -20.82 -8.25
N LYS A 215 -13.47 -20.52 -8.54
CA LYS A 215 -14.57 -20.76 -7.59
C LYS A 215 -14.67 -22.23 -7.22
N GLN A 216 -14.62 -23.14 -8.20
CA GLN A 216 -14.67 -24.57 -7.93
C GLN A 216 -13.47 -25.06 -7.12
N LEU A 217 -12.25 -24.59 -7.44
CA LEU A 217 -11.04 -24.96 -6.70
C LEU A 217 -11.06 -24.45 -5.25
N THR A 218 -11.50 -23.20 -5.04
CA THR A 218 -11.52 -22.59 -3.71
C THR A 218 -12.62 -23.13 -2.80
N ARG A 219 -13.63 -23.85 -3.32
CA ARG A 219 -14.65 -24.54 -2.50
C ARG A 219 -14.05 -25.64 -1.62
N LYS A 220 -12.94 -26.26 -2.05
CA LYS A 220 -12.24 -27.31 -1.29
C LYS A 220 -11.27 -26.76 -0.23
N TYR A 221 -11.04 -25.44 -0.20
CA TYR A 221 -10.08 -24.85 0.70
C TYR A 221 -10.78 -24.22 1.90
N LYS A 222 -10.26 -24.50 3.10
CA LYS A 222 -10.70 -23.79 4.30
C LYS A 222 -10.27 -22.33 4.19
N ARG A 223 -11.19 -21.42 4.51
CA ARG A 223 -10.97 -19.98 4.48
C ARG A 223 -10.89 -19.47 5.90
N VAL A 224 -9.78 -18.84 6.24
CA VAL A 224 -9.54 -18.30 7.59
C VAL A 224 -9.31 -16.80 7.50
N LEU A 225 -9.94 -16.06 8.39
CA LEU A 225 -9.71 -14.62 8.52
C LEU A 225 -8.58 -14.36 9.50
N ASN A 226 -7.64 -13.50 9.11
CA ASN A 226 -6.62 -12.97 9.99
C ASN A 226 -6.64 -11.44 9.98
N SER A 227 -6.31 -10.82 11.10
CA SER A 227 -6.12 -9.37 11.19
C SER A 227 -4.77 -8.99 10.60
N GLY A 228 -4.77 -8.38 9.41
CA GLY A 228 -3.56 -7.85 8.79
C GLY A 228 -3.17 -6.47 9.32
N LYS A 229 -2.05 -5.95 8.83
CA LYS A 229 -1.55 -4.59 9.17
C LYS A 229 -2.60 -3.53 8.81
N GLY A 230 -2.95 -2.67 9.78
CA GLY A 230 -3.91 -1.57 9.60
C GLY A 230 -5.38 -1.96 9.74
N SER A 231 -5.68 -2.99 10.55
CA SER A 231 -7.06 -3.45 10.84
C SER A 231 -7.83 -3.94 9.62
N ARG A 232 -7.12 -4.40 8.57
CA ARG A 232 -7.74 -5.00 7.39
C ARG A 232 -7.85 -6.51 7.57
N ALA A 233 -9.03 -7.06 7.31
CA ALA A 233 -9.23 -8.50 7.28
C ALA A 233 -8.51 -9.11 6.07
N VAL A 234 -7.75 -10.18 6.30
CA VAL A 234 -7.05 -10.95 5.27
C VAL A 234 -7.61 -12.36 5.25
N VAL A 235 -8.05 -12.81 4.07
CA VAL A 235 -8.49 -14.20 3.85
C VAL A 235 -7.28 -15.06 3.49
N ILE A 236 -7.07 -16.12 4.26
CA ILE A 236 -6.06 -17.16 4.03
C ILE A 236 -6.78 -18.40 3.51
N LEU A 237 -6.32 -18.93 2.38
CA LEU A 237 -6.80 -20.18 1.81
C LEU A 237 -5.90 -21.32 2.27
N ILE A 238 -6.50 -22.36 2.85
CA ILE A 238 -5.79 -23.51 3.40
C ILE A 238 -6.25 -24.80 2.68
N PRO A 239 -5.41 -25.40 1.84
CA PRO A 239 -5.67 -26.69 1.20
C PRO A 239 -5.87 -27.82 2.21
N GLU A 240 -6.68 -28.83 1.88
CA GLU A 240 -6.96 -30.00 2.73
C GLU A 240 -5.69 -30.69 3.23
N ILE A 241 -4.68 -30.86 2.37
CA ILE A 241 -3.40 -31.44 2.78
C ILE A 241 -2.70 -30.59 3.85
N ILE A 242 -2.72 -29.26 3.73
CA ILE A 242 -2.13 -28.38 4.75
C ILE A 242 -2.99 -28.37 6.02
N GLN A 243 -4.31 -28.50 5.91
CA GLN A 243 -5.19 -28.66 7.07
C GLN A 243 -4.85 -29.93 7.86
N SER A 244 -4.56 -31.04 7.19
CA SER A 244 -4.11 -32.27 7.88
C SER A 244 -2.81 -32.04 8.66
N PHE A 245 -1.85 -31.30 8.11
CA PHE A 245 -0.63 -30.96 8.82
C PHE A 245 -0.89 -30.03 10.01
N ILE A 246 -1.73 -29.02 9.82
CA ILE A 246 -2.13 -28.10 10.90
C ILE A 246 -2.82 -28.86 12.04
N ASN A 247 -3.68 -29.82 11.73
CA ASN A 247 -4.36 -30.62 12.74
C ASN A 247 -3.34 -31.43 13.56
N ILE A 248 -2.36 -32.07 12.91
CA ILE A 248 -1.26 -32.76 13.59
C ILE A 248 -0.47 -31.77 14.48
N ILE A 249 -0.15 -30.57 13.98
CA ILE A 249 0.54 -29.53 14.76
C ILE A 249 -0.26 -29.19 16.02
N ILE A 250 -1.58 -29.00 15.91
CA ILE A 250 -2.44 -28.66 17.05
C ILE A 250 -2.51 -29.81 18.05
N THR A 251 -2.67 -31.05 17.59
CA THR A 251 -2.77 -32.24 18.45
C THR A 251 -1.50 -32.46 19.29
N TYR A 252 -0.32 -32.33 18.69
CA TYR A 252 0.97 -32.59 19.37
C TYR A 252 1.62 -31.33 19.97
N ARG A 253 0.96 -30.17 19.86
CA ARG A 253 1.49 -28.87 20.30
C ARG A 253 1.89 -28.85 21.77
N ASN A 254 1.04 -29.40 22.65
CA ASN A 254 1.17 -29.28 24.10
C ASN A 254 2.44 -29.96 24.65
N LYS A 255 3.05 -30.88 23.88
CA LYS A 255 4.33 -31.51 24.20
C LYS A 255 5.52 -30.54 24.07
N TYR A 256 5.39 -29.49 23.24
CA TYR A 256 6.52 -28.68 22.78
C TYR A 256 6.36 -27.17 23.02
N ILE A 257 5.13 -26.69 23.15
CA ILE A 257 4.78 -25.27 23.22
C ILE A 257 3.91 -25.03 24.46
N SER A 258 4.21 -23.96 25.20
CA SER A 258 3.37 -23.53 26.33
C SER A 258 1.95 -23.19 25.88
N THR A 259 0.97 -23.53 26.72
CA THR A 259 -0.46 -23.24 26.52
C THR A 259 -0.78 -21.76 26.43
N ASP A 260 0.07 -20.88 26.98
CA ASP A 260 -0.09 -19.41 26.91
C ASP A 260 0.09 -18.84 25.50
N ASN A 261 0.64 -19.64 24.57
CA ASN A 261 0.91 -19.20 23.21
C ASN A 261 -0.28 -19.49 22.29
N ASP A 262 -0.90 -18.44 21.74
CA ASP A 262 -2.08 -18.51 20.86
C ASP A 262 -1.75 -18.62 19.36
N TYR A 263 -0.48 -18.47 18.97
CA TYR A 263 -0.06 -18.48 17.56
C TYR A 263 0.02 -19.89 16.99
N LEU A 264 -0.60 -20.13 15.82
CA LEU A 264 -0.62 -21.44 15.19
C LEU A 264 0.80 -21.96 14.91
N PHE A 265 1.64 -21.12 14.31
CA PHE A 265 2.99 -21.48 13.90
C PHE A 265 4.04 -21.16 14.98
N ALA A 266 3.79 -21.50 16.25
CA ALA A 266 4.77 -21.33 17.32
C ALA A 266 5.92 -22.35 17.22
N LEU A 267 7.15 -21.93 17.54
CA LEU A 267 8.33 -22.80 17.48
C LEU A 267 8.85 -23.12 18.90
N PRO A 268 9.25 -24.38 19.18
CA PRO A 268 9.77 -24.76 20.49
C PRO A 268 11.12 -24.10 20.77
N GLY A 269 11.35 -23.72 22.03
CA GLY A 269 12.59 -23.07 22.47
C GLY A 269 12.86 -21.69 21.86
N SER A 270 11.84 -21.06 21.26
CA SER A 270 11.94 -19.71 20.70
C SER A 270 11.55 -18.66 21.73
N SER A 271 12.34 -17.59 21.86
CA SER A 271 11.96 -16.39 22.64
C SER A 271 10.81 -15.61 22.01
N ILE A 272 10.53 -15.85 20.73
CA ILE A 272 9.48 -15.19 19.95
C ILE A 272 8.25 -16.08 19.93
N LYS A 273 7.08 -15.48 20.17
CA LYS A 273 5.80 -16.19 20.28
C LYS A 273 5.34 -16.87 18.97
N TRP A 274 5.78 -16.38 17.81
CA TRP A 274 5.41 -16.94 16.50
C TRP A 274 6.65 -17.37 15.70
N GLY A 275 6.43 -18.26 14.74
CA GLY A 275 7.43 -18.73 13.80
C GLY A 275 7.75 -17.68 12.75
N LYS A 276 9.03 -17.52 12.44
CA LYS A 276 9.51 -16.58 11.42
C LYS A 276 9.38 -17.21 10.03
N GLY A 277 8.45 -16.70 9.22
CA GLY A 277 8.23 -17.25 7.88
C GLY A 277 9.42 -17.04 6.94
N ASP A 278 10.17 -15.96 7.10
CA ASP A 278 11.38 -15.69 6.33
C ASP A 278 12.50 -16.70 6.65
N VAL A 279 12.60 -17.12 7.91
CA VAL A 279 13.51 -18.20 8.33
C VAL A 279 13.05 -19.53 7.73
N ALA A 280 11.76 -19.84 7.80
CA ALA A 280 11.21 -21.06 7.23
C ALA A 280 11.49 -21.17 5.72
N LEU A 281 11.18 -20.13 4.95
CA LEU A 281 11.47 -20.09 3.51
C LEU A 281 12.96 -20.28 3.23
N ARG A 282 13.86 -19.62 3.97
CA ARG A 282 15.31 -19.78 3.78
C ARG A 282 15.79 -21.20 4.10
N THR A 283 15.30 -21.81 5.18
CA THR A 283 15.65 -23.18 5.56
C THR A 283 15.30 -24.16 4.44
N PHE A 284 14.05 -24.15 3.98
CA PHE A 284 13.61 -25.07 2.94
C PHE A 284 14.19 -24.76 1.56
N SER A 285 14.47 -23.48 1.26
CA SER A 285 15.10 -23.11 -0.01
C SER A 285 16.52 -23.67 -0.11
N LYS A 286 17.25 -23.70 1.01
CA LYS A 286 18.56 -24.35 1.10
C LYS A 286 18.46 -25.87 0.97
N MET A 287 17.48 -26.49 1.62
CA MET A 287 17.27 -27.94 1.52
C MET A 287 16.86 -28.39 0.11
N CYS A 288 16.13 -27.55 -0.64
CA CYS A 288 15.62 -27.89 -1.97
C CYS A 288 16.64 -27.68 -3.11
N ASN A 289 17.84 -27.13 -2.83
CA ASN A 289 18.86 -26.81 -3.85
C ASN A 289 18.25 -26.12 -5.09
N LEU A 290 17.57 -24.99 -4.87
CA LEU A 290 16.92 -24.22 -5.93
C LEU A 290 17.96 -23.46 -6.78
N GLU A 291 17.60 -23.15 -8.03
CA GLU A 291 18.47 -22.39 -8.93
C GLU A 291 18.59 -20.93 -8.50
N ASN A 292 17.47 -20.32 -8.09
CA ASN A 292 17.44 -18.97 -7.55
C ASN A 292 16.71 -18.90 -6.20
N PRO A 293 17.33 -19.36 -5.10
CA PRO A 293 16.73 -19.36 -3.75
C PRO A 293 16.29 -17.96 -3.29
N GLN A 294 17.03 -16.92 -3.70
CA GLN A 294 16.79 -15.53 -3.30
C GLN A 294 15.41 -15.04 -3.77
N SER A 295 14.93 -15.53 -4.91
CA SER A 295 13.61 -15.17 -5.45
C SER A 295 12.45 -15.64 -4.58
N ILE A 296 12.60 -16.77 -3.90
CA ILE A 296 11.57 -17.36 -3.02
C ILE A 296 11.62 -16.75 -1.61
N THR A 297 12.81 -16.37 -1.14
CA THR A 297 13.02 -15.86 0.22
C THR A 297 12.91 -14.35 0.35
N SER A 298 12.77 -13.63 -0.76
CA SER A 298 12.70 -12.17 -0.77
C SER A 298 11.40 -11.69 -0.13
N ASN A 299 11.51 -11.13 1.08
CA ASN A 299 10.46 -10.35 1.74
C ASN A 299 10.28 -8.98 1.07
N ASN A 300 10.18 -8.94 -0.24
CA ASN A 300 9.81 -7.69 -0.86
C ASN A 300 8.35 -7.43 -0.46
N ASP A 301 8.08 -6.32 0.23
CA ASP A 301 6.80 -5.86 0.80
C ASP A 301 5.72 -5.57 -0.26
N ASP A 302 5.68 -6.38 -1.31
CA ASP A 302 5.24 -6.00 -2.62
C ASP A 302 3.81 -6.50 -2.87
N GLU A 303 2.86 -5.79 -2.27
CA GLU A 303 1.58 -5.52 -2.97
C GLU A 303 1.83 -4.94 -4.38
N ASP A 304 3.01 -4.36 -4.63
CA ASP A 304 3.38 -3.75 -5.90
C ASP A 304 3.97 -4.75 -6.93
N ASN A 305 4.68 -5.82 -6.55
CA ASN A 305 5.15 -6.83 -7.51
C ASN A 305 4.08 -7.85 -7.90
N VAL A 306 3.08 -8.09 -7.04
CA VAL A 306 1.88 -8.83 -7.44
C VAL A 306 1.16 -8.08 -8.57
N ARG A 307 1.31 -6.75 -8.68
CA ARG A 307 0.79 -5.98 -9.83
C ARG A 307 1.65 -6.11 -11.09
N LEU A 308 2.91 -6.53 -10.98
CA LEU A 308 3.83 -6.72 -12.11
C LEU A 308 3.79 -8.15 -12.66
N VAL A 309 3.52 -9.16 -11.82
CA VAL A 309 3.30 -10.56 -12.25
C VAL A 309 1.85 -10.81 -12.67
N ASN A 310 0.91 -9.94 -12.28
CA ASN A 310 -0.25 -9.72 -13.11
C ASN A 310 0.28 -9.16 -14.43
N VAL A 311 0.25 -9.99 -15.48
CA VAL A 311 0.05 -9.57 -16.89
C VAL A 311 -0.51 -8.17 -16.87
N PRO A 312 0.15 -7.17 -17.53
CA PRO A 312 -0.11 -5.75 -17.31
C PRO A 312 -1.58 -5.62 -17.07
N LYS A 313 -2.00 -5.19 -15.86
CA LYS A 313 -3.39 -4.80 -15.61
C LYS A 313 -3.75 -4.08 -16.87
N THR A 314 -4.54 -4.74 -17.74
CA THR A 314 -5.07 -4.12 -18.94
C THR A 314 -5.74 -2.96 -18.30
N ILE A 315 -5.11 -1.78 -18.42
CA ILE A 315 -5.42 -0.52 -17.75
C ILE A 315 -6.89 -0.66 -17.51
N THR A 316 -7.32 -0.94 -16.26
CA THR A 316 -8.70 -1.37 -15.99
C THR A 316 -9.48 -0.42 -16.83
N LYS A 317 -10.04 -0.91 -17.95
CA LYS A 317 -10.57 -0.01 -18.97
C LYS A 317 -11.67 0.59 -18.16
N LYS A 318 -11.43 1.78 -17.59
CA LYS A 318 -12.41 2.65 -16.93
C LYS A 318 -13.51 2.54 -17.90
N THR A 319 -14.54 1.76 -17.57
CA THR A 319 -15.39 1.06 -18.53
C THR A 319 -15.52 2.02 -19.66
N LEU A 320 -14.76 1.79 -20.74
CA LEU A 320 -14.75 2.72 -21.86
C LEU A 320 -16.11 2.38 -22.40
N LYS A 321 -17.14 3.04 -21.83
CA LYS A 321 -18.46 3.16 -22.40
C LYS A 321 -18.06 3.57 -23.79
N LYS A 322 -18.11 2.61 -24.74
CA LYS A 322 -17.89 2.86 -26.16
C LYS A 322 -18.55 4.20 -26.36
N ARG A 323 -17.78 5.25 -26.70
CA ARG A 323 -18.34 6.59 -26.87
C ARG A 323 -19.44 6.36 -27.90
N LYS A 324 -20.69 6.24 -27.45
CA LYS A 324 -21.81 6.02 -28.36
C LYS A 324 -21.70 7.22 -29.28
N GLY A 325 -21.58 6.99 -30.58
CA GLY A 325 -21.66 8.07 -31.55
C GLY A 325 -22.97 8.84 -31.31
N TRP A 326 -23.03 10.09 -31.74
CA TRP A 326 -24.33 10.73 -31.86
C TRP A 326 -25.14 9.97 -32.91
N SER A 327 -26.38 9.59 -32.61
CA SER A 327 -27.29 9.08 -33.64
C SER A 327 -27.61 10.20 -34.63
N LYS A 328 -27.96 9.84 -35.87
CA LYS A 328 -28.33 10.82 -36.91
C LYS A 328 -29.52 11.67 -36.46
N ASP A 329 -30.49 11.08 -35.74
CA ASP A 329 -31.66 11.78 -35.23
C ASP A 329 -31.30 12.82 -34.16
N ASN A 330 -30.41 12.47 -33.23
CA ASN A 330 -29.96 13.41 -32.20
C ASN A 330 -29.12 14.55 -32.78
N LEU A 331 -28.40 14.31 -33.89
CA LEU A 331 -27.68 15.35 -34.62
C LEU A 331 -28.63 16.28 -35.37
N SER A 332 -29.67 15.72 -36.01
CA SER A 332 -30.70 16.49 -36.70
C SER A 332 -31.43 17.42 -35.73
N LEU A 333 -31.85 16.91 -34.57
CA LEU A 333 -32.50 17.69 -33.51
C LEU A 333 -31.58 18.78 -32.96
N LEU A 334 -30.32 18.46 -32.70
CA LEU A 334 -29.34 19.44 -32.21
C LEU A 334 -29.07 20.56 -33.22
N ASN A 335 -28.91 20.21 -34.50
CA ASN A 335 -28.72 21.18 -35.57
C ASN A 335 -29.96 22.04 -35.81
N LYS A 336 -31.17 21.47 -35.65
CA LYS A 336 -32.43 22.21 -35.77
C LYS A 336 -32.57 23.25 -34.66
N GLU A 337 -32.43 22.82 -33.40
CA GLU A 337 -32.59 23.66 -32.21
C GLU A 337 -31.54 24.76 -32.09
N PHE A 338 -30.26 24.42 -32.31
CA PHE A 338 -29.17 25.39 -32.19
C PHE A 338 -28.72 25.99 -33.52
N SER A 339 -29.53 25.86 -34.59
CA SER A 339 -29.22 26.38 -35.93
C SER A 339 -28.85 27.87 -35.93
N LYS A 340 -29.60 28.70 -35.18
CA LYS A 340 -29.33 30.14 -35.05
C LYS A 340 -27.98 30.42 -34.38
N HIS A 341 -27.64 29.67 -33.33
CA HIS A 341 -26.36 29.80 -32.64
C HIS A 341 -25.18 29.36 -33.52
N ILE A 342 -25.36 28.27 -34.28
CA ILE A 342 -24.35 27.74 -35.19
C ILE A 342 -24.08 28.73 -36.33
N LYS A 343 -25.13 29.29 -36.95
CA LYS A 343 -25.00 30.29 -38.03
C LYS A 343 -24.41 31.62 -37.56
N ASN A 344 -24.75 32.06 -36.35
CA ASN A 344 -24.29 33.35 -35.82
C ASN A 344 -22.97 33.23 -35.03
N HIS A 345 -22.31 32.06 -35.04
CA HIS A 345 -21.10 31.77 -34.27
C HIS A 345 -21.17 32.11 -32.76
N THR A 346 -22.34 31.96 -32.15
CA THR A 346 -22.55 32.23 -30.72
C THR A 346 -22.76 30.93 -29.95
N TYR A 347 -22.48 30.96 -28.65
CA TYR A 347 -22.68 29.80 -27.78
C TYR A 347 -24.02 29.88 -27.04
N PRO A 348 -24.82 28.80 -27.06
CA PRO A 348 -26.02 28.72 -26.22
C PRO A 348 -25.64 28.64 -24.74
N SER A 349 -26.48 29.22 -23.91
CA SER A 349 -26.33 29.24 -22.46
C SER A 349 -26.47 27.84 -21.85
N THR A 350 -25.93 27.68 -20.64
CA THR A 350 -26.10 26.47 -19.83
C THR A 350 -27.57 26.07 -19.63
N ILE A 351 -28.47 27.06 -19.51
CA ILE A 351 -29.90 26.84 -19.27
C ILE A 351 -30.57 26.24 -20.52
N GLU A 352 -30.25 26.76 -21.70
CA GLU A 352 -30.79 26.28 -22.98
C GLU A 352 -30.34 24.84 -23.28
N ILE A 353 -29.06 24.52 -23.02
CA ILE A 353 -28.53 23.16 -23.20
C ILE A 353 -29.25 22.17 -22.27
N ARG A 354 -29.53 22.56 -21.01
CA ARG A 354 -30.28 21.71 -20.08
C ARG A 354 -31.73 21.53 -20.49
N ARG A 355 -32.38 22.58 -21.01
CA ARG A 355 -33.75 22.51 -21.53
C ARG A 355 -33.84 21.50 -22.68
N PHE A 356 -32.95 21.63 -23.67
CA PHE A 356 -32.84 20.70 -24.80
C PHE A 356 -32.64 19.24 -24.36
N ILE A 357 -31.75 18.99 -23.39
CA ILE A 357 -31.52 17.62 -22.87
C ILE A 357 -32.78 17.04 -22.23
N LYS A 358 -33.53 17.85 -21.47
CA LYS A 358 -34.75 17.42 -20.77
C LYS A 358 -35.92 17.21 -21.72
N GLU A 359 -36.12 18.12 -22.66
CA GLU A 359 -37.23 18.13 -23.61
C GLU A 359 -37.15 16.95 -24.59
N TYR A 360 -35.96 16.72 -25.16
CA TYR A 360 -35.73 15.64 -26.13
C TYR A 360 -35.21 14.34 -25.49
N LYS A 361 -35.25 14.24 -24.15
CA LYS A 361 -34.80 13.07 -23.35
C LYS A 361 -33.42 12.53 -23.79
N ILE A 362 -32.47 13.42 -24.03
CA ILE A 362 -31.16 13.05 -24.56
C ILE A 362 -30.33 12.42 -23.45
N ASN A 363 -29.92 11.18 -23.64
CA ASN A 363 -29.05 10.46 -22.70
C ASN A 363 -27.57 10.91 -22.82
N ARG A 364 -27.30 12.22 -22.64
CA ARG A 364 -25.97 12.86 -22.64
C ARG A 364 -25.89 13.98 -21.61
N THR A 365 -24.71 14.21 -21.08
CA THR A 365 -24.46 15.31 -20.14
C THR A 365 -24.31 16.64 -20.86
N GLU A 366 -24.59 17.73 -20.15
CA GLU A 366 -24.43 19.12 -20.63
C GLU A 366 -23.05 19.36 -21.26
N ALA A 367 -21.98 18.89 -20.61
CA ALA A 367 -20.61 19.02 -21.11
C ALA A 367 -20.38 18.32 -22.47
N VAL A 368 -21.03 17.17 -22.70
CA VAL A 368 -20.92 16.43 -23.96
C VAL A 368 -21.67 17.13 -25.08
N VAL A 369 -22.84 17.71 -24.79
CA VAL A 369 -23.62 18.51 -25.76
C VAL A 369 -22.86 19.79 -26.12
N ARG A 370 -22.34 20.52 -25.13
CA ARG A 370 -21.52 21.72 -25.33
C ARG A 370 -20.29 21.44 -26.19
N SER A 371 -19.57 20.35 -25.90
CA SER A 371 -18.40 19.94 -26.69
C SER A 371 -18.76 19.60 -28.14
N LYS A 372 -19.95 19.03 -28.40
CA LYS A 372 -20.41 18.75 -29.77
C LYS A 372 -20.80 20.02 -30.51
N ILE A 373 -21.47 20.98 -29.87
CA ILE A 373 -21.79 22.29 -30.44
C ILE A 373 -20.50 23.05 -30.79
N GLN A 374 -19.49 23.03 -29.91
CA GLN A 374 -18.16 23.59 -30.19
C GLN A 374 -17.51 22.98 -31.43
N HIS A 375 -17.67 21.68 -31.64
CA HIS A 375 -17.13 21.02 -32.81
C HIS A 375 -17.88 21.39 -34.09
N LEU A 376 -19.21 21.50 -34.04
CA LEU A 376 -20.03 21.91 -35.19
C LEU A 376 -19.75 23.36 -35.61
N LEU A 377 -19.58 24.27 -34.63
CA LEU A 377 -19.17 25.65 -34.87
C LEU A 377 -17.80 25.78 -35.56
N LYS A 378 -16.90 24.82 -35.33
CA LYS A 378 -15.59 24.76 -35.97
C LYS A 378 -15.62 24.13 -37.37
N GLN A 379 -16.68 23.41 -37.71
CA GLN A 379 -16.88 22.77 -39.02
C GLN A 379 -17.69 23.65 -39.98
N SER A 380 -18.35 24.70 -39.48
CA SER A 380 -19.10 25.69 -40.26
C SER A 380 -18.28 26.92 -40.65
N ILE A 381 -16.96 26.87 -40.43
CA ILE A 381 -15.93 27.78 -40.95
C ILE A 381 -15.26 27.04 -42.09
#